data_AF-A0A383UQN1-F1
#
_entry.id   AF-A0A383UQN1-F1
#
_cell.length_a   1.000
_cell.length_b   1.000
_cell.length_c   1.000
_cell.angle_alpha   90.00
_cell.angle_beta   90.00
_cell.angle_gamma   90.00
#
_symmetry.space_group_name_H-M   'P 1'
#
loop_
_entity.id
_entity.type
_entity.pdbx_description
1 polymer ?
#
loop_
_entity_poly.entity_id
_entity_poly.type
_entity_poly.pdbx_seq_one_letter_code
_entity_poly.pdbx_strand_id
1 'polypeptide(L)'
;MKFIILYAILALLRCHAVAAIELEITSPSSIRTAASTIAYDMMTYYKGNQSGGIIGVLPGPPPNPPTGYYWWESGAMWGTLIDYWHYTGDSSYNDEALRGIQWQVGENKDMMPSNWSQSMGNDDQAFWGMTALLAAETNFPNPPANQPGWLALAQAVFNTQARRPDNECGGGLRWQVYPYLTGYDYKNSIANGCFFNIGARLARYTNNDTYAQHAETTWDWIQNVGLMDSNYNIYDGAHIGTNCTDINKVQFSYNMAVWLLGAANMYNYTNGAEVWKQRTTSLLNSTFTTFFPEDIAYEVACEPKLTCTTDMFSFKAYLTRWLASTALVAPFTYDLIIPKLRASAIAAAKQCSGDTNGRTCGLSWSKGAVWDGTKGVGQQMAAMSAIFVNLLALESIVPPLTNATGGTSEGNPNAGAGSVIDPSAFKPATQGDRIGAGLITTMLLVGVTIMFGWMSL
;
A
#
# COMPACT_ATOMS: atom_id res chain seq x y z
N MET A 1 -55.54 21.77 29.82
CA MET A 1 -54.23 21.20 30.24
C MET A 1 -54.18 19.66 30.16
N LYS A 2 -54.85 19.02 29.19
CA LYS A 2 -54.92 17.56 29.03
C LYS A 2 -54.63 17.04 27.61
N PHE A 3 -54.17 17.91 26.70
CA PHE A 3 -53.93 17.56 25.29
C PHE A 3 -52.49 17.74 24.82
N ILE A 4 -51.56 18.14 25.71
CA ILE A 4 -50.14 18.35 25.37
C ILE A 4 -49.27 17.12 25.72
N ILE A 5 -49.78 16.19 26.53
CA ILE A 5 -49.01 15.03 27.00
C ILE A 5 -49.06 13.86 26.00
N LEU A 6 -49.99 13.86 25.03
CA LEU A 6 -50.15 12.74 24.10
C LEU A 6 -49.23 12.79 22.86
N TYR A 7 -48.61 13.94 22.56
CA TYR A 7 -47.64 14.06 21.46
C TYR A 7 -46.17 13.88 21.89
N ALA A 8 -45.90 13.83 23.21
CA ALA A 8 -44.56 13.57 23.73
C ALA A 8 -44.21 12.07 23.82
N ILE A 9 -45.16 11.17 23.57
CA ILE A 9 -44.97 9.71 23.71
C ILE A 9 -44.76 9.02 22.34
N LEU A 10 -45.00 9.70 21.21
CA LEU A 10 -44.70 9.16 19.87
C LEU A 10 -43.29 9.52 19.34
N ALA A 11 -42.45 10.17 20.16
CA ALA A 11 -41.05 10.49 19.84
C ALA A 11 -40.04 9.57 20.55
N LEU A 12 -40.50 8.40 21.03
CA LEU A 12 -39.65 7.41 21.68
C LEU A 12 -39.34 6.27 20.69
N LEU A 13 -38.06 6.23 20.30
CA LEU A 13 -37.32 5.08 19.77
C LEU A 13 -37.68 4.58 18.35
N ARG A 14 -37.21 5.31 17.34
CA ARG A 14 -36.35 4.66 16.34
C ARG A 14 -34.91 4.70 16.84
N CYS A 15 -34.61 3.94 17.90
CA CYS A 15 -33.26 3.39 18.00
C CYS A 15 -33.16 2.44 16.81
N HIS A 16 -32.57 2.91 15.71
CA HIS A 16 -31.86 1.95 14.89
C HIS A 16 -30.84 1.37 15.85
N ALA A 17 -31.01 0.11 16.26
CA ALA A 17 -29.92 -0.63 16.87
C ALA A 17 -28.84 -0.66 15.79
N VAL A 18 -27.95 0.32 15.85
CA VAL A 18 -26.85 0.42 14.91
C VAL A 18 -25.88 -0.65 15.35
N ALA A 19 -25.99 -1.81 14.71
CA ALA A 19 -25.24 -2.99 15.07
C ALA A 19 -23.80 -2.84 14.56
N ALA A 20 -22.85 -3.18 15.44
CA ALA A 20 -21.48 -3.43 15.04
C ALA A 20 -21.42 -4.53 13.97
N ILE A 21 -20.30 -4.63 13.25
CA ILE A 21 -20.13 -5.71 12.28
C ILE A 21 -20.09 -7.06 13.00
N GLU A 22 -21.12 -7.86 12.76
CA GLU A 22 -21.16 -9.27 13.18
C GLU A 22 -20.41 -10.13 12.15
N LEU A 23 -19.50 -10.97 12.64
CA LEU A 23 -18.69 -11.85 11.80
C LEU A 23 -18.73 -13.29 12.33
N GLU A 24 -19.30 -14.18 11.53
CA GLU A 24 -19.18 -15.62 11.70
C GLU A 24 -18.08 -16.13 10.75
N ILE A 25 -16.86 -16.32 11.29
CA ILE A 25 -15.65 -16.62 10.49
C ILE A 25 -15.71 -17.95 9.73
N THR A 26 -16.64 -18.83 10.07
CA THR A 26 -16.85 -20.13 9.41
C THR A 26 -17.90 -20.07 8.29
N SER A 27 -18.53 -18.91 8.08
CA SER A 27 -19.61 -18.72 7.11
C SER A 27 -19.13 -17.81 5.97
N PRO A 28 -18.99 -18.34 4.73
CA PRO A 28 -18.58 -17.52 3.59
C PRO A 28 -19.53 -16.35 3.32
N SER A 29 -20.84 -16.53 3.52
CA SER A 29 -21.82 -15.46 3.36
C SER A 29 -21.64 -14.37 4.41
N SER A 30 -21.37 -14.72 5.68
CA SER A 30 -21.07 -13.74 6.73
C SER A 30 -19.81 -12.93 6.41
N ILE A 31 -18.74 -13.59 5.96
CA ILE A 31 -17.50 -12.91 5.53
C ILE A 31 -17.77 -11.93 4.38
N ARG A 32 -18.51 -12.35 3.34
CA ARG A 32 -18.86 -11.47 2.21
C ARG A 32 -19.71 -10.29 2.65
N THR A 33 -20.71 -10.50 3.51
CA THR A 33 -21.58 -9.43 4.02
C THR A 33 -20.80 -8.42 4.88
N ALA A 34 -19.92 -8.89 5.74
CA ALA A 34 -19.06 -8.01 6.54
C ALA A 34 -18.11 -7.21 5.63
N ALA A 35 -17.42 -7.88 4.71
CA ALA A 35 -16.49 -7.24 3.79
C ALA A 35 -17.19 -6.22 2.87
N SER A 36 -18.36 -6.55 2.31
CA SER A 36 -19.12 -5.65 1.44
C SER A 36 -19.63 -4.40 2.16
N THR A 37 -20.02 -4.55 3.43
CA THR A 37 -20.43 -3.43 4.27
C THR A 37 -19.26 -2.46 4.51
N ILE A 38 -18.07 -2.99 4.81
CA ILE A 38 -16.86 -2.16 5.00
C ILE A 38 -16.42 -1.55 3.67
N ALA A 39 -16.49 -2.30 2.55
CA ALA A 39 -16.17 -1.79 1.22
C ALA A 39 -17.04 -0.58 0.87
N TYR A 40 -18.35 -0.67 1.14
CA TYR A 40 -19.29 0.43 0.97
C TYR A 40 -18.89 1.64 1.82
N ASP A 41 -18.67 1.46 3.11
CA ASP A 41 -18.30 2.54 4.02
C ASP A 41 -16.95 3.17 3.64
N MET A 42 -15.96 2.38 3.24
CA MET A 42 -14.66 2.85 2.72
C MET A 42 -14.85 3.70 1.46
N MET A 43 -15.66 3.25 0.51
CA MET A 43 -15.90 3.96 -0.74
C MET A 43 -16.65 5.29 -0.54
N THR A 44 -17.29 5.52 0.61
CA THR A 44 -17.85 6.84 0.94
C THR A 44 -16.77 7.93 1.10
N TYR A 45 -15.52 7.58 1.40
CA TYR A 45 -14.41 8.53 1.47
C TYR A 45 -13.92 8.97 0.10
N TYR A 46 -14.09 8.12 -0.92
CA TYR A 46 -13.67 8.43 -2.29
C TYR A 46 -14.62 9.44 -2.93
N LYS A 47 -14.06 10.56 -3.41
CA LYS A 47 -14.81 11.64 -4.08
C LYS A 47 -14.42 11.82 -5.55
N GLY A 48 -13.49 11.02 -6.07
CA GLY A 48 -12.93 11.19 -7.42
C GLY A 48 -13.91 10.91 -8.55
N ASN A 49 -15.02 10.20 -8.30
CA ASN A 49 -16.09 9.98 -9.28
C ASN A 49 -17.20 11.05 -9.25
N GLN A 50 -17.09 12.05 -8.38
CA GLN A 50 -18.04 13.17 -8.28
C GLN A 50 -17.60 14.33 -9.16
N SER A 51 -18.54 15.20 -9.55
CA SER A 51 -18.23 16.43 -10.31
C SER A 51 -17.19 17.27 -9.55
N GLY A 52 -16.07 17.57 -10.21
CA GLY A 52 -14.95 18.33 -9.61
C GLY A 52 -13.95 17.47 -8.82
N GLY A 53 -14.19 16.16 -8.69
CA GLY A 53 -13.22 15.22 -8.11
C GLY A 53 -12.08 14.86 -9.07
N ILE A 54 -10.98 14.38 -8.50
CA ILE A 54 -9.85 13.83 -9.25
C ILE A 54 -9.99 12.31 -9.31
N ILE A 55 -10.20 11.78 -10.51
CA ILE A 55 -10.41 10.34 -10.73
C ILE A 55 -9.19 9.56 -10.24
N GLY A 56 -9.46 8.49 -9.49
CA GLY A 56 -8.44 7.57 -8.98
C GLY A 56 -7.75 8.00 -7.70
N VAL A 57 -8.05 9.19 -7.16
CA VAL A 57 -7.35 9.73 -5.99
C VAL A 57 -8.33 10.04 -4.86
N LEU A 58 -7.94 9.62 -3.65
CA LEU A 58 -8.58 9.98 -2.40
C LEU A 58 -8.37 11.48 -2.09
N PRO A 59 -9.25 12.12 -1.30
CA PRO A 59 -9.05 13.52 -0.93
C PRO A 59 -7.70 13.76 -0.21
N GLY A 60 -6.81 14.60 -0.75
CA GLY A 60 -5.46 14.87 -0.21
C GLY A 60 -4.49 15.50 -1.24
N PRO A 61 -3.17 15.68 -0.92
CA PRO A 61 -2.42 15.22 0.27
C PRO A 61 -2.13 16.40 1.20
N PRO A 62 -2.35 16.33 2.53
CA PRO A 62 -2.97 17.46 3.19
C PRO A 62 -2.16 18.77 3.04
N PRO A 63 -2.83 19.88 2.66
CA PRO A 63 -2.62 21.12 3.39
C PRO A 63 -3.92 21.48 4.11
N ASN A 64 -3.80 21.46 5.43
CA ASN A 64 -4.66 22.01 6.48
C ASN A 64 -6.20 21.90 6.31
N PRO A 65 -6.88 21.05 7.11
CA PRO A 65 -6.35 20.19 8.17
C PRO A 65 -5.60 18.96 7.63
N PRO A 66 -4.79 18.28 8.48
CA PRO A 66 -3.92 17.16 8.11
C PRO A 66 -4.68 15.84 7.84
N THR A 67 -5.90 15.91 7.33
CA THR A 67 -6.82 14.77 7.20
C THR A 67 -6.97 14.27 5.75
N GLY A 68 -5.92 14.44 4.95
CA GLY A 68 -5.86 14.00 3.56
C GLY A 68 -5.03 12.73 3.39
N TYR A 69 -5.28 12.02 2.31
CA TYR A 69 -4.56 10.80 1.93
C TYR A 69 -3.50 11.12 0.89
N TYR A 70 -2.32 10.49 0.99
CA TYR A 70 -1.30 10.62 -0.04
C TYR A 70 -1.71 9.84 -1.30
N TRP A 71 -1.13 10.21 -2.43
CA TRP A 71 -1.48 9.64 -3.73
C TRP A 71 -1.34 8.11 -3.77
N TRP A 72 -0.27 7.58 -3.16
CA TRP A 72 0.01 6.15 -3.12
C TRP A 72 -1.08 5.34 -2.41
N GLU A 73 -1.71 5.88 -1.36
CA GLU A 73 -2.74 5.18 -0.59
C GLU A 73 -4.01 4.96 -1.43
N SER A 74 -4.22 5.81 -2.44
CA SER A 74 -5.28 5.59 -3.44
C SER A 74 -4.98 4.37 -4.30
N GLY A 75 -3.73 4.22 -4.77
CA GLY A 75 -3.26 3.03 -5.49
C GLY A 75 -3.42 1.76 -4.67
N ALA A 76 -3.12 1.85 -3.37
CA ALA A 76 -3.28 0.74 -2.43
C ALA A 76 -4.76 0.40 -2.14
N MET A 77 -5.64 1.41 -2.07
CA MET A 77 -7.09 1.22 -1.97
C MET A 77 -7.63 0.45 -3.18
N TRP A 78 -7.23 0.83 -4.40
CA TRP A 78 -7.65 0.12 -5.62
C TRP A 78 -7.15 -1.32 -5.66
N GLY A 79 -5.89 -1.56 -5.26
CA GLY A 79 -5.37 -2.92 -5.11
C GLY A 79 -6.17 -3.75 -4.10
N THR A 80 -6.61 -3.13 -3.00
CA THR A 80 -7.47 -3.80 -2.01
C THR A 80 -8.83 -4.17 -2.60
N LEU A 81 -9.43 -3.30 -3.41
CA LEU A 81 -10.71 -3.58 -4.06
C LEU A 81 -10.61 -4.65 -5.15
N ILE A 82 -9.48 -4.76 -5.84
CA ILE A 82 -9.20 -5.87 -6.76
C ILE A 82 -9.13 -7.20 -6.01
N ASP A 83 -8.41 -7.26 -4.88
CA ASP A 83 -8.40 -8.48 -4.04
C ASP A 83 -9.79 -8.77 -3.47
N TYR A 84 -10.51 -7.74 -2.99
CA TYR A 84 -11.89 -7.91 -2.53
C TYR A 84 -12.75 -8.56 -3.62
N TRP A 85 -12.72 -8.07 -4.85
CA TRP A 85 -13.43 -8.70 -5.97
C TRP A 85 -12.96 -10.14 -6.22
N HIS A 86 -11.64 -10.39 -6.22
CA HIS A 86 -11.07 -11.71 -6.47
C HIS A 86 -11.53 -12.76 -5.44
N TYR A 87 -11.57 -12.38 -4.16
CA TYR A 87 -12.00 -13.29 -3.09
C TYR A 87 -13.53 -13.38 -2.98
N THR A 88 -14.23 -12.25 -3.13
CA THR A 88 -15.67 -12.16 -2.85
C THR A 88 -16.57 -12.30 -4.07
N GLY A 89 -16.03 -12.23 -5.29
CA GLY A 89 -16.80 -12.20 -6.54
C GLY A 89 -17.66 -10.94 -6.72
N ASP A 90 -17.66 -10.01 -5.76
CA ASP A 90 -18.42 -8.78 -5.85
C ASP A 90 -17.71 -7.77 -6.76
N SER A 91 -18.32 -7.47 -7.90
CA SER A 91 -17.79 -6.57 -8.92
C SER A 91 -18.26 -5.12 -8.79
N SER A 92 -18.91 -4.75 -7.69
CA SER A 92 -19.59 -3.44 -7.54
C SER A 92 -18.67 -2.23 -7.74
N TYR A 93 -17.35 -2.38 -7.54
CA TYR A 93 -16.37 -1.29 -7.64
C TYR A 93 -15.35 -1.49 -8.76
N ASN A 94 -15.54 -2.48 -9.63
CA ASN A 94 -14.56 -2.82 -10.67
C ASN A 94 -14.41 -1.68 -11.69
N ASP A 95 -15.52 -1.07 -12.12
CA ASP A 95 -15.50 0.01 -13.10
C ASP A 95 -14.81 1.26 -12.53
N GLU A 96 -15.07 1.60 -11.27
CA GLU A 96 -14.38 2.68 -10.55
C GLU A 96 -12.89 2.40 -10.39
N ALA A 97 -12.50 1.19 -10.01
CA ALA A 97 -11.10 0.81 -9.84
C ALA A 97 -10.35 0.85 -11.17
N LEU A 98 -10.93 0.28 -12.24
CA LEU A 98 -10.35 0.32 -13.59
C LEU A 98 -10.13 1.76 -14.03
N ARG A 99 -11.17 2.59 -13.94
CA ARG A 99 -11.10 4.01 -14.35
C ARG A 99 -10.11 4.79 -13.50
N GLY A 100 -10.10 4.54 -12.19
CA GLY A 100 -9.22 5.19 -11.23
C GLY A 100 -7.74 4.93 -11.52
N ILE A 101 -7.38 3.65 -11.71
CA ILE A 101 -6.00 3.24 -12.02
C ILE A 101 -5.58 3.79 -13.38
N GLN A 102 -6.41 3.62 -14.43
CA GLN A 102 -6.09 4.08 -15.77
C GLN A 102 -5.93 5.61 -15.88
N TRP A 103 -6.60 6.38 -15.01
CA TRP A 103 -6.44 7.83 -14.97
C TRP A 103 -5.10 8.27 -14.37
N GLN A 104 -4.49 7.45 -13.51
CA GLN A 104 -3.27 7.78 -12.78
C GLN A 104 -1.98 7.23 -13.42
N VAL A 105 -2.07 6.69 -14.66
CA VAL A 105 -0.92 6.08 -15.35
C VAL A 105 0.18 7.06 -15.76
N GLY A 106 -0.12 8.36 -15.79
CA GLY A 106 0.81 9.40 -16.21
C GLY A 106 1.01 9.47 -17.72
N GLU A 107 1.67 10.53 -18.16
CA GLU A 107 1.91 10.89 -19.56
C GLU A 107 2.74 9.83 -20.29
N ASN A 108 3.66 9.19 -19.55
CA ASN A 108 4.56 8.15 -20.05
C ASN A 108 4.04 6.72 -19.78
N LYS A 109 2.83 6.57 -19.23
CA LYS A 109 2.20 5.27 -18.90
C LYS A 109 3.08 4.41 -17.98
N ASP A 110 3.66 5.02 -16.96
CA ASP A 110 4.65 4.45 -16.06
C ASP A 110 4.31 4.67 -14.57
N MET A 111 3.10 5.13 -14.28
CA MET A 111 2.64 5.51 -12.95
C MET A 111 3.46 6.65 -12.35
N MET A 112 3.98 7.57 -13.17
CA MET A 112 4.60 8.82 -12.71
C MET A 112 3.93 10.07 -13.30
N PRO A 113 2.62 10.27 -13.05
CA PRO A 113 1.92 11.50 -13.44
C PRO A 113 2.58 12.76 -12.88
N SER A 114 2.82 13.76 -13.74
CA SER A 114 3.53 15.00 -13.36
C SER A 114 2.91 15.75 -12.18
N ASN A 115 1.58 15.68 -12.03
CA ASN A 115 0.83 16.32 -10.94
C ASN A 115 1.24 15.84 -9.54
N TRP A 116 1.82 14.65 -9.43
CA TRP A 116 2.21 14.02 -8.16
C TRP A 116 3.74 14.01 -7.95
N SER A 117 4.48 14.74 -8.79
CA SER A 117 5.95 14.81 -8.75
C SER A 117 6.53 15.41 -7.45
N GLN A 118 5.73 16.13 -6.65
CA GLN A 118 6.15 16.70 -5.36
C GLN A 118 6.10 15.70 -4.19
N SER A 119 5.57 14.49 -4.42
CA SER A 119 5.51 13.43 -3.43
C SER A 119 5.80 12.06 -4.06
N MET A 120 6.66 12.03 -5.08
CA MET A 120 6.92 10.81 -5.85
C MET A 120 8.09 10.03 -5.26
N GLY A 121 7.77 9.12 -4.35
CA GLY A 121 8.64 8.04 -3.91
C GLY A 121 8.66 6.86 -4.87
N ASN A 122 9.72 6.06 -4.78
CA ASN A 122 9.80 4.77 -5.46
C ASN A 122 8.74 3.81 -4.91
N ASP A 123 8.49 3.86 -3.60
CA ASP A 123 7.38 3.20 -2.93
C ASP A 123 6.02 3.71 -3.42
N ASP A 124 5.81 5.03 -3.53
CA ASP A 124 4.55 5.57 -4.06
C ASP A 124 4.23 4.99 -5.44
N GLN A 125 5.18 5.08 -6.37
CA GLN A 125 5.05 4.51 -7.71
C GLN A 125 4.84 2.99 -7.67
N ALA A 126 5.58 2.30 -6.78
CA ALA A 126 5.53 0.85 -6.71
C ALA A 126 4.20 0.32 -6.17
N PHE A 127 3.51 1.03 -5.27
CA PHE A 127 2.16 0.61 -4.85
C PHE A 127 1.19 0.57 -6.03
N TRP A 128 1.25 1.55 -6.93
CA TRP A 128 0.47 1.51 -8.18
C TRP A 128 0.92 0.39 -9.12
N GLY A 129 2.24 0.16 -9.24
CA GLY A 129 2.79 -0.96 -10.02
C GLY A 129 2.35 -2.33 -9.48
N MET A 130 2.36 -2.53 -8.16
CA MET A 130 1.90 -3.75 -7.50
C MET A 130 0.39 -3.96 -7.66
N THR A 131 -0.39 -2.87 -7.64
CA THR A 131 -1.83 -2.89 -7.94
C THR A 131 -2.10 -3.30 -9.39
N ALA A 132 -1.36 -2.76 -10.35
CA ALA A 132 -1.46 -3.19 -11.74
C ALA A 132 -1.03 -4.66 -11.91
N LEU A 133 0.05 -5.09 -11.27
CA LEU A 133 0.48 -6.48 -11.34
C LEU A 133 -0.55 -7.42 -10.71
N LEU A 134 -1.21 -7.01 -9.62
CA LEU A 134 -2.30 -7.77 -9.01
C LEU A 134 -3.48 -7.91 -9.97
N ALA A 135 -3.86 -6.84 -10.67
CA ALA A 135 -4.92 -6.88 -11.68
C ALA A 135 -4.61 -7.90 -12.80
N ALA A 136 -3.34 -7.99 -13.23
CA ALA A 136 -2.93 -9.01 -14.19
C ALA A 136 -3.00 -10.43 -13.60
N GLU A 137 -2.53 -10.60 -12.36
CA GLU A 137 -2.49 -11.89 -11.65
C GLU A 137 -3.88 -12.43 -11.28
N THR A 138 -4.90 -11.59 -11.17
CA THR A 138 -6.27 -12.01 -10.83
C THR A 138 -7.23 -12.01 -12.02
N ASN A 139 -6.73 -11.72 -13.23
CA ASN A 139 -7.59 -11.51 -14.42
C ASN A 139 -8.69 -10.45 -14.17
N PHE A 140 -8.35 -9.39 -13.42
CA PHE A 140 -9.21 -8.22 -13.30
C PHE A 140 -9.55 -7.68 -14.70
N PRO A 141 -10.77 -7.15 -14.94
CA PRO A 141 -11.19 -6.74 -16.27
C PRO A 141 -10.14 -5.89 -16.99
N ASN A 142 -9.78 -6.31 -18.20
CA ASN A 142 -8.76 -5.62 -18.99
C ASN A 142 -9.26 -4.22 -19.40
N PRO A 143 -8.36 -3.23 -19.44
CA PRO A 143 -8.69 -1.91 -19.94
C PRO A 143 -8.98 -1.97 -21.46
N PRO A 144 -9.64 -0.94 -22.03
CA PRO A 144 -9.82 -0.82 -23.47
C PRO A 144 -8.50 -0.89 -24.23
N ALA A 145 -8.51 -1.42 -25.47
CA ALA A 145 -7.31 -1.69 -26.26
C ALA A 145 -6.41 -0.46 -26.57
N ASN A 146 -6.91 0.76 -26.41
CA ASN A 146 -6.12 1.99 -26.57
C ASN A 146 -5.42 2.46 -25.27
N GLN A 147 -5.65 1.77 -24.16
CA GLN A 147 -5.03 2.00 -22.86
C GLN A 147 -3.98 0.93 -22.55
N PRO A 148 -2.95 1.23 -21.74
CA PRO A 148 -1.95 0.23 -21.37
C PRO A 148 -2.57 -0.90 -20.54
N GLY A 149 -2.23 -2.15 -20.88
CA GLY A 149 -2.58 -3.33 -20.08
C GLY A 149 -1.96 -3.30 -18.68
N TRP A 150 -2.55 -4.04 -17.75
CA TRP A 150 -2.09 -4.15 -16.37
C TRP A 150 -0.66 -4.66 -16.25
N LEU A 151 -0.33 -5.70 -17.03
CA LEU A 151 1.05 -6.23 -17.08
C LEU A 151 2.03 -5.19 -17.63
N ALA A 152 1.65 -4.46 -18.69
CA ALA A 152 2.49 -3.40 -19.25
C ALA A 152 2.77 -2.28 -18.24
N LEU A 153 1.78 -1.89 -17.43
CA LEU A 153 1.96 -0.89 -16.37
C LEU A 153 2.91 -1.37 -15.26
N ALA A 154 2.78 -2.62 -14.82
CA ALA A 154 3.70 -3.21 -13.85
C ALA A 154 5.14 -3.29 -14.39
N GLN A 155 5.30 -3.67 -15.67
CA GLN A 155 6.59 -3.68 -16.35
C GLN A 155 7.18 -2.27 -16.47
N ALA A 156 6.36 -1.24 -16.72
CA ALA A 156 6.81 0.14 -16.77
C ALA A 156 7.39 0.61 -15.44
N VAL A 157 6.70 0.34 -14.33
CA VAL A 157 7.18 0.66 -12.98
C VAL A 157 8.49 -0.07 -12.70
N PHE A 158 8.56 -1.38 -12.98
CA PHE A 158 9.80 -2.12 -12.79
C PHE A 158 10.95 -1.55 -13.63
N ASN A 159 10.74 -1.30 -14.92
CA ASN A 159 11.78 -0.86 -15.84
C ASN A 159 12.30 0.54 -15.50
N THR A 160 11.44 1.43 -15.02
CA THR A 160 11.86 2.76 -14.55
C THR A 160 12.66 2.67 -13.24
N GLN A 161 12.26 1.79 -12.32
CA GLN A 161 12.97 1.59 -11.05
C GLN A 161 14.30 0.87 -11.21
N ALA A 162 14.40 -0.12 -12.10
CA ALA A 162 15.62 -0.90 -12.32
C ALA A 162 16.84 -0.06 -12.76
N ARG A 163 16.62 1.18 -13.19
CA ARG A 163 17.68 2.11 -13.63
C ARG A 163 18.10 3.16 -12.59
N ARG A 164 17.43 3.18 -11.44
CA ARG A 164 17.63 4.19 -10.39
C ARG A 164 18.67 3.85 -9.31
N PRO A 165 19.01 2.58 -9.00
CA PRO A 165 20.04 2.30 -8.03
C PRO A 165 21.36 2.98 -8.43
N ASP A 166 21.98 3.66 -7.47
CA ASP A 166 23.32 4.25 -7.59
C ASP A 166 24.31 3.48 -6.69
N ASN A 167 25.59 3.87 -6.74
CA ASN A 167 26.64 3.17 -5.97
C ASN A 167 26.65 3.50 -4.47
N GLU A 168 25.85 4.48 -4.02
CA GLU A 168 25.80 4.84 -2.59
C GLU A 168 25.27 3.66 -1.78
N CYS A 169 25.87 3.39 -0.62
CA CYS A 169 25.51 2.24 0.21
C CYS A 169 25.52 0.88 -0.54
N GLY A 170 26.36 0.75 -1.57
CA GLY A 170 26.54 -0.49 -2.32
C GLY A 170 25.37 -0.86 -3.25
N GLY A 171 24.49 0.09 -3.58
CA GLY A 171 23.31 -0.17 -4.42
C GLY A 171 22.01 0.30 -3.76
N GLY A 172 20.90 -0.27 -4.20
CA GLY A 172 19.57 -0.01 -3.63
C GLY A 172 18.96 1.33 -4.06
N LEU A 173 17.64 1.35 -4.09
CA LEU A 173 16.81 2.51 -4.37
C LEU A 173 16.85 3.49 -3.20
N ARG A 174 16.87 4.78 -3.52
CA ARG A 174 16.49 5.86 -2.61
C ARG A 174 14.98 5.81 -2.39
N TRP A 175 14.52 6.42 -1.30
CA TRP A 175 13.10 6.60 -1.05
C TRP A 175 12.47 7.42 -2.18
N GLN A 176 12.95 8.65 -2.37
CA GLN A 176 12.39 9.56 -3.36
C GLN A 176 12.94 9.30 -4.77
N VAL A 177 12.11 9.57 -5.79
CA VAL A 177 12.53 9.47 -7.20
C VAL A 177 13.34 10.68 -7.64
N TYR A 178 12.98 11.87 -7.17
CA TYR A 178 13.57 13.13 -7.63
C TYR A 178 14.56 13.71 -6.60
N PRO A 179 15.75 14.19 -7.04
CA PRO A 179 16.77 14.73 -6.14
C PRO A 179 16.36 15.94 -5.28
N TYR A 180 15.32 16.67 -5.70
CA TYR A 180 14.82 17.85 -4.97
C TYR A 180 13.83 17.50 -3.86
N LEU A 181 13.42 16.24 -3.73
CA LEU A 181 12.46 15.81 -2.71
C LEU A 181 13.15 15.53 -1.39
N THR A 182 12.52 15.97 -0.30
CA THR A 182 12.94 15.62 1.06
C THR A 182 12.91 14.11 1.24
N GLY A 183 14.02 13.53 1.70
CA GLY A 183 14.19 12.07 1.82
C GLY A 183 14.85 11.41 0.62
N TYR A 184 15.29 12.15 -0.40
CA TYR A 184 16.11 11.58 -1.48
C TYR A 184 17.45 11.02 -0.98
N ASP A 185 17.96 11.53 0.13
CA ASP A 185 19.15 11.02 0.82
C ASP A 185 18.88 9.79 1.72
N TYR A 186 17.63 9.36 1.84
CA TYR A 186 17.23 8.19 2.62
C TYR A 186 17.05 6.97 1.71
N LYS A 187 17.70 5.84 2.02
CA LYS A 187 17.43 4.54 1.39
C LYS A 187 16.64 3.69 2.37
N ASN A 188 15.44 3.28 1.96
CA ASN A 188 14.50 2.60 2.85
C ASN A 188 14.12 1.21 2.35
N SER A 189 13.63 0.39 3.28
CA SER A 189 13.25 -1.00 3.02
C SER A 189 11.99 -1.12 2.19
N ILE A 190 11.10 -0.11 2.21
CA ILE A 190 9.84 -0.17 1.46
C ILE A 190 10.05 0.05 -0.03
N ALA A 191 10.83 1.05 -0.45
CA ALA A 191 11.10 1.29 -1.87
C ALA A 191 11.77 0.06 -2.51
N ASN A 192 12.78 -0.49 -1.83
CA ASN A 192 13.51 -1.67 -2.25
C ASN A 192 12.66 -2.94 -2.17
N GLY A 193 11.84 -3.08 -1.13
CA GLY A 193 10.94 -4.22 -0.94
C GLY A 193 9.85 -4.29 -2.00
N CYS A 194 9.26 -3.16 -2.37
CA CYS A 194 8.30 -3.11 -3.47
C CYS A 194 8.96 -3.45 -4.81
N PHE A 195 10.16 -2.92 -5.10
CA PHE A 195 10.91 -3.27 -6.31
C PHE A 195 11.24 -4.77 -6.37
N PHE A 196 11.72 -5.34 -5.26
CA PHE A 196 11.95 -6.76 -5.10
C PHE A 196 10.68 -7.59 -5.33
N ASN A 197 9.56 -7.19 -4.73
CA ASN A 197 8.27 -7.87 -4.86
C ASN A 197 7.75 -7.85 -6.29
N ILE A 198 7.79 -6.70 -6.97
CA ILE A 198 7.42 -6.57 -8.39
C ILE A 198 8.33 -7.44 -9.25
N GLY A 199 9.65 -7.42 -9.03
CA GLY A 199 10.60 -8.26 -9.76
C GLY A 199 10.30 -9.76 -9.61
N ALA A 200 10.13 -10.23 -8.38
CA ALA A 200 9.81 -11.64 -8.12
C ALA A 200 8.49 -12.08 -8.78
N ARG A 201 7.45 -11.24 -8.71
CA ARG A 201 6.14 -11.51 -9.32
C ARG A 201 6.18 -11.44 -10.85
N LEU A 202 6.90 -10.48 -11.43
CA LEU A 202 7.10 -10.41 -12.88
C LEU A 202 7.92 -11.60 -13.39
N ALA A 203 8.94 -12.05 -12.66
CA ALA A 203 9.69 -13.26 -12.98
C ALA A 203 8.74 -14.46 -13.08
N ARG A 204 7.91 -14.66 -12.05
CA ARG A 204 6.90 -15.71 -12.00
C ARG A 204 5.85 -15.58 -13.11
N TYR A 205 5.30 -14.38 -13.33
CA TYR A 205 4.23 -14.16 -14.30
C TYR A 205 4.71 -14.38 -15.74
N THR A 206 5.91 -13.90 -16.06
CA THR A 206 6.43 -13.85 -17.44
C THR A 206 7.41 -14.96 -17.79
N ASN A 207 7.90 -15.68 -16.78
CA ASN A 207 9.01 -16.64 -16.89
C ASN A 207 10.29 -16.00 -17.48
N ASN A 208 10.65 -14.80 -17.01
CA ASN A 208 11.84 -14.06 -17.45
C ASN A 208 12.83 -13.85 -16.30
N ASP A 209 14.00 -14.47 -16.44
CA ASP A 209 15.08 -14.46 -15.44
C ASP A 209 15.64 -13.06 -15.13
N THR A 210 15.52 -12.09 -16.03
CA THR A 210 16.01 -10.72 -15.78
C THR A 210 15.36 -10.13 -14.53
N TYR A 211 14.05 -10.35 -14.36
CA TYR A 211 13.33 -9.86 -13.17
C TYR A 211 13.80 -10.58 -11.89
N ALA A 212 14.07 -11.88 -11.98
CA ALA A 212 14.58 -12.69 -10.87
C ALA A 212 15.99 -12.27 -10.45
N GLN A 213 16.86 -11.92 -11.40
CA GLN A 213 18.23 -11.44 -11.13
C GLN A 213 18.23 -10.11 -10.35
N HIS A 214 17.32 -9.19 -10.71
CA HIS A 214 17.12 -7.97 -9.93
C HIS A 214 16.58 -8.25 -8.53
N ALA A 215 15.68 -9.24 -8.38
CA ALA A 215 15.19 -9.66 -7.08
C ALA A 215 16.31 -10.23 -6.19
N GLU A 216 17.17 -11.11 -6.71
CA GLU A 216 18.35 -11.62 -5.98
C GLU A 216 19.32 -10.47 -5.60
N THR A 217 19.61 -9.57 -6.53
CA THR A 217 20.49 -8.41 -6.26
C THR A 217 19.94 -7.52 -5.15
N THR A 218 18.62 -7.29 -5.15
CA THR A 218 17.95 -6.45 -4.13
C THR A 218 17.91 -7.16 -2.78
N TRP A 219 17.75 -8.49 -2.77
CA TRP A 219 17.88 -9.32 -1.57
C TRP A 219 19.27 -9.26 -0.95
N ASP A 220 20.31 -9.41 -1.77
CA ASP A 220 21.70 -9.35 -1.30
C ASP A 220 22.01 -7.96 -0.74
N TRP A 221 21.54 -6.91 -1.42
CA TRP A 221 21.70 -5.53 -0.96
C TRP A 221 21.11 -5.31 0.44
N ILE A 222 19.85 -5.71 0.69
CA ILE A 222 19.20 -5.39 1.97
C ILE A 222 19.88 -6.07 3.17
N GLN A 223 20.43 -7.27 2.98
CA GLN A 223 21.25 -7.95 3.99
C GLN A 223 22.60 -7.26 4.18
N ASN A 224 23.28 -6.92 3.08
CA ASN A 224 24.63 -6.34 3.13
C ASN A 224 24.65 -4.93 3.76
N VAL A 225 23.61 -4.12 3.51
CA VAL A 225 23.48 -2.80 4.12
C VAL A 225 23.00 -2.87 5.59
N GLY A 226 22.57 -4.05 6.06
CA GLY A 226 22.16 -4.30 7.45
C GLY A 226 20.72 -3.88 7.78
N LEU A 227 19.91 -3.48 6.79
CA LEU A 227 18.49 -3.20 6.98
C LEU A 227 17.68 -4.48 7.24
N MET A 228 18.17 -5.64 6.80
CA MET A 228 17.73 -6.95 7.26
C MET A 228 18.80 -7.56 8.17
N ASP A 229 18.46 -7.87 9.42
CA ASP A 229 19.40 -8.52 10.34
C ASP A 229 19.42 -10.06 10.20
N SER A 230 20.30 -10.72 10.96
CA SER A 230 20.43 -12.19 10.95
C SER A 230 19.19 -12.94 11.45
N ASN A 231 18.28 -12.27 12.14
CA ASN A 231 17.00 -12.81 12.58
C ASN A 231 15.87 -12.47 11.59
N TYR A 232 16.21 -11.93 10.42
CA TYR A 232 15.28 -11.49 9.38
C TYR A 232 14.34 -10.37 9.86
N ASN A 233 14.70 -9.60 10.89
CA ASN A 233 13.97 -8.35 11.16
C ASN A 233 14.31 -7.34 10.07
N ILE A 234 13.31 -6.64 9.55
CA ILE A 234 13.49 -5.59 8.55
C ILE A 234 13.24 -4.22 9.19
N TYR A 235 14.28 -3.40 9.18
CA TYR A 235 14.30 -2.04 9.70
C TYR A 235 13.90 -1.03 8.61
N ASP A 236 13.59 0.20 8.99
CA ASP A 236 12.95 1.17 8.10
C ASP A 236 13.87 1.68 6.98
N GLY A 237 15.09 2.10 7.32
CA GLY A 237 16.02 2.69 6.35
C GLY A 237 17.23 3.34 7.00
N ALA A 238 18.06 3.98 6.19
CA ALA A 238 19.26 4.71 6.62
C ALA A 238 19.64 5.80 5.58
N HIS A 239 20.48 6.75 5.96
CA HIS A 239 20.88 7.86 5.09
C HIS A 239 22.20 7.60 4.36
N ILE A 240 22.29 8.03 3.10
CA ILE A 240 23.51 7.91 2.30
C ILE A 240 24.69 8.72 2.90
N GLY A 241 24.41 9.81 3.62
CA GLY A 241 25.45 10.65 4.24
C GLY A 241 26.25 9.94 5.34
N THR A 242 25.74 8.84 5.87
CA THR A 242 26.42 7.98 6.86
C THR A 242 26.87 6.65 6.24
N ASN A 243 26.85 6.54 4.91
CA ASN A 243 26.99 5.27 4.18
C ASN A 243 25.97 4.21 4.65
N CYS A 244 24.73 4.65 4.92
CA CYS A 244 23.62 3.84 5.41
C CYS A 244 23.88 3.09 6.72
N THR A 245 24.77 3.61 7.57
CA THR A 245 25.10 2.99 8.87
C THR A 245 24.20 3.48 10.02
N ASP A 246 23.46 4.58 9.83
CA ASP A 246 22.49 5.12 10.78
C ASP A 246 21.11 4.46 10.66
N ILE A 247 21.08 3.13 10.81
CA ILE A 247 19.87 2.33 10.63
C ILE A 247 18.76 2.77 11.59
N ASN A 248 17.65 3.25 11.02
CA ASN A 248 16.40 3.47 11.72
C ASN A 248 15.72 2.13 12.01
N LYS A 249 15.82 1.67 13.26
CA LYS A 249 15.33 0.36 13.70
C LYS A 249 13.82 0.27 13.93
N VAL A 250 13.05 1.28 13.53
CA VAL A 250 11.58 1.15 13.55
C VAL A 250 11.18 0.02 12.59
N GLN A 251 10.23 -0.80 13.03
CA GLN A 251 9.72 -1.94 12.25
C GLN A 251 8.25 -1.70 11.94
N PHE A 252 7.90 -1.76 10.66
CA PHE A 252 6.53 -1.61 10.15
C PHE A 252 6.08 -2.90 9.49
N SER A 253 4.83 -3.30 9.67
CA SER A 253 4.40 -4.65 9.25
C SER A 253 4.46 -4.86 7.74
N TYR A 254 4.18 -3.81 6.97
CA TYR A 254 4.21 -3.85 5.51
C TYR A 254 5.61 -4.10 4.94
N ASN A 255 6.69 -3.68 5.62
CA ASN A 255 8.05 -4.00 5.23
C ASN A 255 8.27 -5.51 5.33
N MET A 256 7.93 -6.13 6.46
CA MET A 256 8.03 -7.58 6.57
C MET A 256 7.21 -8.33 5.51
N ALA A 257 5.97 -7.88 5.30
CA ALA A 257 5.03 -8.55 4.41
C ALA A 257 5.39 -8.44 2.92
N VAL A 258 5.90 -7.30 2.45
CA VAL A 258 6.28 -7.11 1.03
C VAL A 258 7.46 -7.99 0.64
N TRP A 259 8.45 -8.09 1.53
CA TRP A 259 9.63 -8.95 1.37
C TRP A 259 9.27 -10.44 1.51
N LEU A 260 8.38 -10.80 2.43
CA LEU A 260 7.87 -12.16 2.56
C LEU A 260 7.18 -12.63 1.26
N LEU A 261 6.28 -11.82 0.72
CA LEU A 261 5.57 -12.16 -0.51
C LEU A 261 6.52 -12.24 -1.73
N GLY A 262 7.53 -11.37 -1.81
CA GLY A 262 8.54 -11.46 -2.86
C GLY A 262 9.36 -12.74 -2.76
N ALA A 263 9.81 -13.12 -1.55
CA ALA A 263 10.53 -14.37 -1.33
C ALA A 263 9.67 -15.61 -1.67
N ALA A 264 8.38 -15.58 -1.32
CA ALA A 264 7.44 -16.65 -1.65
C ALA A 264 7.21 -16.79 -3.16
N ASN A 265 7.18 -15.69 -3.91
CA ASN A 265 7.13 -15.71 -5.37
C ASN A 265 8.43 -16.25 -5.98
N MET A 266 9.60 -15.90 -5.42
CA MET A 266 10.86 -16.47 -5.86
C MET A 266 10.95 -17.98 -5.57
N TYR A 267 10.45 -18.44 -4.41
CA TYR A 267 10.30 -19.87 -4.11
C TYR A 267 9.45 -20.56 -5.17
N ASN A 268 8.30 -19.98 -5.54
CA ASN A 268 7.42 -20.53 -6.56
C ASN A 268 8.08 -20.56 -7.95
N TYR A 269 8.69 -19.44 -8.36
CA TYR A 269 9.38 -19.28 -9.63
C TYR A 269 10.53 -20.28 -9.81
N THR A 270 11.31 -20.48 -8.75
CA THR A 270 12.48 -21.38 -8.76
C THR A 270 12.12 -22.85 -8.52
N ASN A 271 10.85 -23.22 -8.70
CA ASN A 271 10.34 -24.59 -8.50
C ASN A 271 10.66 -25.17 -7.12
N GLY A 272 10.58 -24.33 -6.09
CA GLY A 272 10.75 -24.73 -4.70
C GLY A 272 12.19 -24.79 -4.21
N ALA A 273 13.09 -23.96 -4.77
CA ALA A 273 14.48 -23.93 -4.34
C ALA A 273 14.61 -23.71 -2.82
N GLU A 274 15.46 -24.53 -2.20
CA GLU A 274 15.59 -24.59 -0.74
C GLU A 274 16.01 -23.24 -0.11
N VAL A 275 16.87 -22.48 -0.79
CA VAL A 275 17.27 -21.13 -0.34
C VAL A 275 16.07 -20.21 -0.17
N TRP A 276 15.15 -20.20 -1.14
CA TRP A 276 13.97 -19.35 -1.09
C TRP A 276 12.94 -19.87 -0.08
N LYS A 277 12.83 -21.18 0.09
CA LYS A 277 12.01 -21.79 1.15
C LYS A 277 12.47 -21.34 2.54
N GLN A 278 13.78 -21.35 2.80
CA GLN A 278 14.37 -20.91 4.06
C GLN A 278 14.18 -19.41 4.31
N ARG A 279 14.39 -18.59 3.27
CA ARG A 279 14.15 -17.14 3.31
C ARG A 279 12.68 -16.83 3.64
N THR A 280 11.73 -17.47 2.95
CA THR A 280 10.29 -17.35 3.21
C THR A 280 9.93 -17.80 4.63
N THR A 281 10.45 -18.93 5.09
CA THR A 281 10.17 -19.44 6.44
C THR A 281 10.68 -18.48 7.53
N SER A 282 11.89 -17.93 7.34
CA SER A 282 12.51 -17.05 8.34
C SER A 282 11.81 -15.69 8.41
N LEU A 283 11.46 -15.11 7.25
CA LEU A 283 10.64 -13.90 7.19
C LEU A 283 9.26 -14.12 7.82
N LEU A 284 8.62 -15.26 7.58
CA LEU A 284 7.33 -15.60 8.15
C LEU A 284 7.40 -15.68 9.69
N ASN A 285 8.41 -16.36 10.23
CA ASN A 285 8.62 -16.48 11.67
C ASN A 285 8.89 -15.11 12.32
N SER A 286 9.72 -14.27 11.70
CA SER A 286 9.98 -12.90 12.16
C SER A 286 8.70 -12.05 12.12
N THR A 287 7.92 -12.17 11.05
CA THR A 287 6.62 -11.49 10.90
C THR A 287 5.67 -11.85 12.04
N PHE A 288 5.53 -13.15 12.35
CA PHE A 288 4.65 -13.60 13.43
C PHE A 288 5.13 -13.19 14.81
N THR A 289 6.44 -13.20 15.04
CA THR A 289 7.04 -12.81 16.32
C THR A 289 6.77 -11.33 16.63
N THR A 290 6.91 -10.47 15.63
CA THR A 290 6.84 -9.01 15.83
C THR A 290 5.42 -8.46 15.65
N PHE A 291 4.68 -8.93 14.65
CA PHE A 291 3.43 -8.29 14.21
C PHE A 291 2.16 -9.08 14.52
N PHE A 292 2.27 -10.23 15.21
CA PHE A 292 1.11 -11.02 15.66
C PHE A 292 1.17 -11.35 17.16
N PRO A 293 1.31 -10.36 18.06
CA PRO A 293 1.13 -10.59 19.49
C PRO A 293 -0.26 -11.17 19.74
N GLU A 294 -0.33 -12.26 20.49
CA GLU A 294 -1.59 -12.98 20.76
C GLU A 294 -2.35 -13.40 19.47
N ASP A 295 -1.61 -13.68 18.40
CA ASP A 295 -2.14 -14.08 17.08
C ASP A 295 -2.91 -12.99 16.32
N ILE A 296 -2.93 -11.75 16.82
CA ILE A 296 -3.65 -10.62 16.21
C ILE A 296 -2.66 -9.66 15.57
N ALA A 297 -2.90 -9.32 14.30
CA ALA A 297 -2.09 -8.34 13.57
C ALA A 297 -2.01 -6.99 14.30
N TYR A 298 -0.79 -6.46 14.45
CA TYR A 298 -0.49 -5.32 15.32
C TYR A 298 0.61 -4.42 14.75
N GLU A 299 0.43 -3.11 14.75
CA GLU A 299 1.50 -2.16 14.37
C GLU A 299 2.35 -1.73 15.56
N VAL A 300 3.46 -2.44 15.80
CA VAL A 300 4.35 -2.20 16.94
C VAL A 300 4.91 -0.78 17.01
N ALA A 301 5.07 -0.11 15.86
CA ALA A 301 5.64 1.22 15.77
C ALA A 301 4.73 2.33 16.31
N CYS A 302 3.40 2.16 16.24
CA CYS A 302 2.46 3.25 16.47
C CYS A 302 1.20 2.87 17.27
N GLU A 303 0.73 1.63 17.17
CA GLU A 303 -0.49 1.15 17.84
C GLU A 303 -0.43 1.22 19.38
N PRO A 304 0.71 0.97 20.07
CA PRO A 304 0.75 1.01 21.55
C PRO A 304 0.30 2.34 22.15
N LYS A 305 0.59 3.44 21.45
CA LYS A 305 0.23 4.81 21.86
C LYS A 305 -0.83 5.44 20.96
N LEU A 306 -1.31 4.70 19.96
CA LEU A 306 -2.24 5.16 18.93
C LEU A 306 -1.76 6.45 18.24
N THR A 307 -0.46 6.52 17.95
CA THR A 307 0.19 7.67 17.27
C THR A 307 0.42 7.41 15.78
N CYS A 308 -0.38 6.53 15.18
CA CYS A 308 -0.25 6.14 13.78
C CYS A 308 -0.55 7.34 12.86
N THR A 309 0.24 7.49 11.80
CA THR A 309 -0.05 8.42 10.71
C THR A 309 -1.12 7.83 9.79
N THR A 310 -1.69 8.64 8.88
CA THR A 310 -2.63 8.21 7.84
C THR A 310 -2.12 6.93 7.13
N ASP A 311 -0.87 6.97 6.69
CA ASP A 311 -0.16 5.87 6.05
C ASP A 311 -0.15 4.60 6.92
N MET A 312 0.26 4.72 8.18
CA MET A 312 0.40 3.57 9.10
C MET A 312 -0.93 2.87 9.38
N PHE A 313 -2.06 3.58 9.29
CA PHE A 313 -3.39 2.95 9.47
C PHE A 313 -3.70 1.90 8.40
N SER A 314 -3.04 1.95 7.24
CA SER A 314 -3.28 1.01 6.14
C SER A 314 -2.39 -0.23 6.17
N PHE A 315 -1.29 -0.23 6.91
CA PHE A 315 -0.24 -1.26 6.79
C PHE A 315 -0.73 -2.68 7.10
N LYS A 316 -1.64 -2.85 8.06
CA LYS A 316 -2.25 -4.16 8.37
C LYS A 316 -3.13 -4.71 7.24
N ALA A 317 -3.65 -3.85 6.36
CA ALA A 317 -4.34 -4.29 5.14
C ALA A 317 -3.38 -5.10 4.25
N TYR A 318 -2.16 -4.59 4.07
CA TYR A 318 -1.15 -5.20 3.22
C TYR A 318 -0.58 -6.44 3.88
N LEU A 319 -0.29 -6.38 5.19
CA LEU A 319 0.15 -7.54 5.97
C LEU A 319 -0.77 -8.76 5.77
N THR A 320 -2.07 -8.57 5.98
CA THR A 320 -3.04 -9.68 5.92
C THR A 320 -3.25 -10.20 4.49
N ARG A 321 -3.35 -9.31 3.49
CA ARG A 321 -3.47 -9.70 2.08
C ARG A 321 -2.23 -10.41 1.55
N TRP A 322 -1.05 -9.88 1.82
CA TRP A 322 0.20 -10.46 1.33
C TRP A 322 0.56 -11.78 2.03
N LEU A 323 0.15 -11.98 3.29
CA LEU A 323 0.20 -13.30 3.92
C LEU A 323 -0.74 -14.30 3.24
N ALA A 324 -1.97 -13.90 2.90
CA ALA A 324 -2.89 -14.76 2.17
C ALA A 324 -2.34 -15.12 0.78
N SER A 325 -1.79 -14.15 0.04
CA SER A 325 -1.10 -14.42 -1.24
C SER A 325 0.13 -15.31 -1.06
N THR A 326 0.89 -15.16 0.02
CA THR A 326 2.02 -16.03 0.37
C THR A 326 1.58 -17.49 0.53
N ALA A 327 0.45 -17.73 1.23
CA ALA A 327 -0.11 -19.06 1.37
C ALA A 327 -0.54 -19.70 0.04
N LEU A 328 -0.94 -18.89 -0.96
CA LEU A 328 -1.28 -19.36 -2.30
C LEU A 328 -0.05 -19.75 -3.14
N VAL A 329 1.04 -18.98 -3.07
CA VAL A 329 2.25 -19.22 -3.91
C VAL A 329 3.31 -20.08 -3.23
N ALA A 330 3.29 -20.17 -1.90
CA ALA A 330 4.14 -21.02 -1.09
C ALA A 330 3.30 -21.88 -0.13
N PRO A 331 2.63 -22.94 -0.61
CA PRO A 331 1.60 -23.67 0.16
C PRO A 331 2.06 -24.28 1.48
N PHE A 332 3.36 -24.53 1.66
CA PHE A 332 3.90 -25.02 2.93
C PHE A 332 3.72 -24.04 4.10
N THR A 333 3.37 -22.79 3.82
CA THR A 333 3.09 -21.74 4.81
C THR A 333 1.62 -21.67 5.23
N TYR A 334 0.73 -22.37 4.51
CA TYR A 334 -0.73 -22.24 4.67
C TYR A 334 -1.21 -22.48 6.11
N ASP A 335 -0.87 -23.63 6.69
CA ASP A 335 -1.31 -24.02 8.03
C ASP A 335 -0.78 -23.10 9.14
N LEU A 336 0.31 -22.37 8.87
CA LEU A 336 0.89 -21.40 9.79
C LEU A 336 0.20 -20.04 9.68
N ILE A 337 -0.22 -19.65 8.48
CA ILE A 337 -0.80 -18.33 8.17
C ILE A 337 -2.29 -18.25 8.53
N ILE A 338 -3.08 -19.26 8.16
CA ILE A 338 -4.54 -19.22 8.29
C ILE A 338 -5.01 -18.94 9.74
N PRO A 339 -4.43 -19.54 10.79
CA PRO A 339 -4.84 -19.24 12.17
C PRO A 339 -4.68 -17.75 12.54
N LYS A 340 -3.60 -17.10 12.09
CA LYS A 340 -3.30 -15.69 12.34
C LYS A 340 -4.28 -14.76 11.62
N LEU A 341 -4.63 -15.09 10.37
CA LEU A 341 -5.63 -14.35 9.59
C LEU A 341 -7.02 -14.47 10.22
N ARG A 342 -7.39 -15.65 10.72
CA ARG A 342 -8.68 -15.87 11.40
C ARG A 342 -8.79 -15.07 12.69
N ALA A 343 -7.77 -15.14 13.55
CA ALA A 343 -7.75 -14.40 14.81
C ALA A 343 -7.82 -12.88 14.56
N SER A 344 -7.05 -12.38 13.59
CA SER A 344 -7.04 -10.97 13.21
C SER A 344 -8.40 -10.51 12.66
N ALA A 345 -9.07 -11.30 11.84
CA ALA A 345 -10.40 -10.95 11.30
C ALA A 345 -11.47 -10.81 12.38
N ILE A 346 -11.50 -11.76 13.33
CA ILE A 346 -12.43 -11.72 14.46
C ILE A 346 -12.17 -10.48 15.31
N ALA A 347 -10.90 -10.14 15.56
CA ALA A 347 -10.54 -8.96 16.32
C ALA A 347 -10.85 -7.66 15.57
N ALA A 348 -10.62 -7.62 14.26
CA ALA A 348 -10.93 -6.47 13.40
C ALA A 348 -12.43 -6.17 13.38
N ALA A 349 -13.27 -7.20 13.22
CA ALA A 349 -14.74 -7.03 13.21
C ALA A 349 -15.25 -6.41 14.52
N LYS A 350 -14.67 -6.78 15.67
CA LYS A 350 -15.03 -6.18 16.98
C LYS A 350 -14.70 -4.69 17.08
N GLN A 351 -13.70 -4.22 16.33
CA GLN A 351 -13.35 -2.80 16.23
C GLN A 351 -14.20 -2.03 15.21
N CYS A 352 -15.10 -2.69 14.49
CA CYS A 352 -16.07 -2.08 13.59
C CYS A 352 -17.40 -1.83 14.32
N SER A 353 -17.34 -0.96 15.33
CA SER A 353 -18.45 -0.60 16.23
C SER A 353 -18.55 0.91 16.45
N GLY A 354 -17.76 1.70 15.73
CA GLY A 354 -17.54 3.12 15.97
C GLY A 354 -18.41 4.07 15.14
N ASP A 355 -18.23 5.36 15.43
CA ASP A 355 -18.90 6.51 14.81
C ASP A 355 -20.45 6.48 14.90
N THR A 356 -21.10 7.48 14.33
CA THR A 356 -22.57 7.63 14.27
C THR A 356 -23.27 6.52 13.49
N ASN A 357 -22.55 5.86 12.58
CA ASN A 357 -23.04 4.69 11.84
C ASN A 357 -22.80 3.37 12.59
N GLY A 358 -22.24 3.39 13.81
CA GLY A 358 -22.06 2.28 14.75
C GLY A 358 -21.34 1.05 14.20
N ARG A 359 -20.65 1.21 13.07
CA ARG A 359 -19.94 0.14 12.36
C ARG A 359 -18.63 0.59 11.75
N THR A 360 -18.22 1.84 11.98
CA THR A 360 -16.92 2.36 11.52
C THR A 360 -15.80 1.60 12.21
N CYS A 361 -14.90 1.02 11.41
CA CYS A 361 -13.73 0.30 11.91
C CYS A 361 -12.63 1.23 12.45
N GLY A 362 -12.11 0.89 13.63
CA GLY A 362 -10.83 1.35 14.16
C GLY A 362 -9.66 0.43 13.78
N LEU A 363 -8.45 0.74 14.26
CA LEU A 363 -7.24 -0.05 13.99
C LEU A 363 -6.84 -0.97 15.15
N SER A 364 -7.16 -0.61 16.39
CA SER A 364 -6.63 -1.26 17.60
C SER A 364 -7.31 -2.58 17.92
N TRP A 365 -7.14 -3.60 17.07
CA TRP A 365 -7.86 -4.89 17.13
C TRP A 365 -7.66 -5.63 18.46
N SER A 366 -6.51 -5.44 19.10
CA SER A 366 -6.19 -5.96 20.44
C SER A 366 -7.09 -5.40 21.55
N LYS A 367 -7.76 -4.24 21.37
CA LYS A 367 -8.68 -3.64 22.35
C LYS A 367 -10.07 -4.28 22.38
N GLY A 368 -10.31 -5.32 21.59
CA GLY A 368 -11.57 -6.06 21.61
C GLY A 368 -12.73 -5.24 21.04
N ALA A 369 -13.83 -5.12 21.79
CA ALA A 369 -15.04 -4.41 21.33
C ALA A 369 -15.03 -2.89 21.59
N VAL A 370 -14.07 -2.38 22.38
CA VAL A 370 -13.97 -0.95 22.68
C VAL A 370 -13.34 -0.26 21.48
N TRP A 371 -14.14 0.45 20.69
CA TRP A 371 -13.67 1.20 19.54
C TRP A 371 -12.59 2.21 19.94
N ASP A 372 -11.50 2.25 19.17
CA ASP A 372 -10.33 3.06 19.50
C ASP A 372 -10.46 4.56 19.16
N GLY A 373 -11.58 4.97 18.55
CA GLY A 373 -11.84 6.35 18.17
C GLY A 373 -11.20 6.80 16.86
N THR A 374 -10.48 5.92 16.17
CA THR A 374 -9.85 6.21 14.87
C THR A 374 -10.75 5.81 13.72
N LYS A 375 -10.62 6.51 12.59
CA LYS A 375 -11.36 6.25 11.36
C LYS A 375 -10.62 6.81 10.15
N GLY A 376 -10.94 6.26 8.99
CA GLY A 376 -10.35 6.65 7.72
C GLY A 376 -10.28 5.46 6.77
N VAL A 377 -9.77 5.72 5.56
CA VAL A 377 -9.61 4.71 4.52
C VAL A 377 -8.67 3.59 4.98
N GLY A 378 -7.51 3.90 5.56
CA GLY A 378 -6.58 2.90 6.10
C GLY A 378 -7.24 1.90 7.06
N GLN A 379 -8.05 2.37 8.03
CA GLN A 379 -8.73 1.49 9.00
C GLN A 379 -9.79 0.62 8.34
N GLN A 380 -10.62 1.17 7.45
CA GLN A 380 -11.61 0.37 6.71
C GLN A 380 -10.92 -0.66 5.81
N MET A 381 -9.87 -0.23 5.11
CA MET A 381 -9.06 -1.08 4.24
C MET A 381 -8.44 -2.25 5.01
N ALA A 382 -7.87 -1.98 6.19
CA ALA A 382 -7.26 -2.99 7.04
C ALA A 382 -8.27 -4.01 7.57
N ALA A 383 -9.41 -3.55 8.11
CA ALA A 383 -10.44 -4.44 8.63
C ALA A 383 -11.08 -5.29 7.52
N MET A 384 -11.44 -4.67 6.39
CA MET A 384 -11.98 -5.36 5.23
C MET A 384 -11.04 -6.45 4.72
N SER A 385 -9.75 -6.11 4.58
CA SER A 385 -8.69 -7.02 4.15
C SER A 385 -8.54 -8.23 5.06
N ALA A 386 -8.46 -8.00 6.38
CA ALA A 386 -8.37 -9.09 7.35
C ALA A 386 -9.57 -10.04 7.26
N ILE A 387 -10.76 -9.51 6.94
CA ILE A 387 -11.99 -10.29 6.87
C ILE A 387 -12.06 -11.13 5.58
N PHE A 388 -11.99 -10.52 4.39
CA PHE A 388 -12.27 -11.26 3.15
C PHE A 388 -11.23 -12.33 2.84
N VAL A 389 -9.97 -12.17 3.27
CA VAL A 389 -8.91 -13.15 3.00
C VAL A 389 -9.19 -14.52 3.64
N ASN A 390 -10.08 -14.58 4.64
CA ASN A 390 -10.47 -15.83 5.29
C ASN A 390 -11.34 -16.74 4.42
N LEU A 391 -11.87 -16.24 3.28
CA LEU A 391 -12.49 -17.10 2.27
C LEU A 391 -11.51 -18.14 1.71
N LEU A 392 -10.20 -17.87 1.75
CA LEU A 392 -9.14 -18.82 1.41
C LEU A 392 -9.21 -20.14 2.18
N ALA A 393 -9.77 -20.11 3.39
CA ALA A 393 -9.89 -21.30 4.23
C ALA A 393 -11.22 -22.04 4.11
N LEU A 394 -12.16 -21.50 3.33
CA LEU A 394 -13.51 -22.02 3.17
C LEU A 394 -13.84 -22.39 1.72
N GLU A 395 -13.13 -21.80 0.76
CA GLU A 395 -13.39 -21.94 -0.66
C GLU A 395 -12.09 -22.02 -1.48
N SER A 396 -12.23 -22.47 -2.73
CA SER A 396 -11.13 -22.50 -3.69
C SER A 396 -10.90 -21.11 -4.27
N ILE A 397 -9.91 -20.40 -3.75
CA ILE A 397 -9.43 -19.13 -4.31
C ILE A 397 -8.39 -19.42 -5.40
N VAL A 398 -8.59 -18.86 -6.59
CA VAL A 398 -7.66 -19.05 -7.71
C VAL A 398 -6.30 -18.43 -7.34
N PRO A 399 -5.19 -19.18 -7.40
CA PRO A 399 -3.85 -18.63 -7.16
C PRO A 399 -3.48 -17.55 -8.19
N PRO A 400 -2.54 -16.65 -7.88
CA PRO A 400 -2.06 -15.64 -8.83
C PRO A 400 -1.68 -16.26 -10.18
N LEU A 401 -2.22 -15.75 -11.27
CA LEU A 401 -2.02 -16.27 -12.61
C LEU A 401 -0.64 -15.89 -13.18
N THR A 402 -0.28 -16.54 -14.27
CA THR A 402 0.90 -16.28 -15.09
C THR A 402 0.47 -16.24 -16.57
N ASN A 403 1.38 -15.89 -17.48
CA ASN A 403 1.13 -16.00 -18.92
C ASN A 403 0.77 -17.44 -19.37
N ALA A 404 1.25 -18.46 -18.65
CA ALA A 404 1.04 -19.87 -18.96
C ALA A 404 -0.21 -20.46 -18.30
N THR A 405 -0.76 -19.80 -17.27
CA THR A 405 -1.92 -20.30 -16.51
C THR A 405 -3.20 -19.50 -16.77
N GLY A 406 -3.27 -18.77 -17.88
CA GLY A 406 -4.48 -18.06 -18.30
C GLY A 406 -4.55 -16.57 -17.94
N GLY A 407 -3.44 -15.95 -17.54
CA GLY A 407 -3.35 -14.49 -17.40
C GLY A 407 -3.55 -13.80 -18.76
N THR A 408 -4.51 -12.88 -18.81
CA THR A 408 -4.98 -12.28 -20.07
C THR A 408 -4.43 -10.88 -20.36
N SER A 409 -3.79 -10.26 -19.38
CA SER A 409 -3.34 -8.87 -19.52
C SER A 409 -2.16 -8.74 -20.48
N GLU A 410 -2.26 -7.81 -21.43
CA GLU A 410 -1.19 -7.54 -22.39
C GLU A 410 0.01 -6.84 -21.73
N GLY A 411 1.20 -7.38 -21.97
CA GLY A 411 2.47 -6.81 -21.54
C GLY A 411 3.11 -5.92 -22.60
N ASN A 412 4.09 -5.14 -22.17
CA ASN A 412 5.03 -4.45 -23.04
C ASN A 412 6.41 -4.46 -22.36
N PRO A 413 7.35 -5.32 -22.82
CA PRO A 413 8.68 -5.42 -22.23
C PRO A 413 9.48 -4.11 -22.26
N ASN A 414 9.15 -3.19 -23.16
CA ASN A 414 9.79 -1.88 -23.30
C ASN A 414 9.05 -0.76 -22.55
N ALA A 415 7.97 -1.06 -21.83
CA ALA A 415 7.20 -0.04 -21.10
C ALA A 415 8.11 0.67 -20.09
N GLY A 416 7.95 1.98 -19.93
CA GLY A 416 8.78 2.79 -19.02
C GLY A 416 10.26 2.95 -19.42
N ALA A 417 10.77 2.24 -20.43
CA ALA A 417 12.20 2.25 -20.78
C ALA A 417 12.71 3.62 -21.27
N GLY A 418 11.82 4.48 -21.76
CA GLY A 418 12.13 5.86 -22.15
C GLY A 418 11.88 6.90 -21.05
N SER A 419 11.27 6.52 -19.92
CA SER A 419 10.86 7.42 -18.83
C SER A 419 11.88 7.48 -17.70
N VAL A 420 13.16 7.53 -18.07
CA VAL A 420 14.24 7.60 -17.08
C VAL A 420 14.53 9.06 -16.80
N ILE A 421 14.42 9.42 -15.53
CA ILE A 421 14.91 10.71 -15.05
C ILE A 421 16.40 10.54 -14.86
N ASP A 422 17.18 11.16 -15.76
CA ASP A 422 18.62 11.25 -15.62
C ASP A 422 18.94 12.14 -14.41
N PRO A 423 19.44 11.58 -13.29
CA PRO A 423 19.76 12.37 -12.10
C PRO A 423 20.91 13.35 -12.38
N SER A 424 21.76 13.07 -13.39
CA SER A 424 22.85 13.95 -13.82
C SER A 424 22.36 15.22 -14.52
N ALA A 425 21.10 15.24 -14.97
CA ALA A 425 20.45 16.44 -15.49
C ALA A 425 20.22 17.49 -14.38
N PHE A 426 20.09 17.06 -13.12
CA PHE A 426 20.00 17.94 -11.94
C PHE A 426 21.39 18.12 -11.33
N LYS A 427 22.20 19.01 -11.93
CA LYS A 427 23.48 19.40 -11.34
C LYS A 427 23.24 20.08 -9.98
N PRO A 428 24.06 19.81 -8.96
CA PRO A 428 23.99 20.55 -7.70
C PRO A 428 24.03 22.05 -7.97
N ALA A 429 23.18 22.82 -7.26
CA ALA A 429 23.14 24.27 -7.39
C ALA A 429 24.55 24.84 -7.19
N THR A 430 25.05 25.51 -8.22
CA THR A 430 26.37 26.14 -8.20
C THR A 430 26.39 27.28 -7.19
N GLN A 431 27.58 27.77 -6.83
CA GLN A 431 27.69 28.96 -5.98
C GLN A 431 26.97 30.16 -6.60
N GLY A 432 26.97 30.27 -7.94
CA GLY A 432 26.22 31.29 -8.68
C GLY A 432 24.71 31.13 -8.52
N ASP A 433 24.18 29.91 -8.62
CA ASP A 433 22.75 29.64 -8.44
C ASP A 433 22.28 30.00 -7.02
N ARG A 434 23.09 29.67 -6.00
CA ARG A 434 22.80 30.00 -4.60
C ARG A 434 22.78 31.51 -4.36
N ILE A 435 23.75 32.24 -4.92
CA ILE A 435 23.80 33.71 -4.84
C ILE A 435 22.60 34.33 -5.57
N GLY A 436 22.29 33.86 -6.78
CA GLY A 436 21.15 34.32 -7.57
C GLY A 436 19.81 34.07 -6.86
N ALA A 437 19.61 32.88 -6.31
CA ALA A 437 18.45 32.55 -5.51
C ALA A 437 18.34 33.46 -4.27
N GLY A 438 19.44 33.65 -3.53
CA GLY A 438 19.47 34.56 -2.37
C GLY A 438 19.10 36.01 -2.72
N LEU A 439 19.59 36.53 -3.85
CA LEU A 439 19.24 37.86 -4.35
C LEU A 439 17.76 37.96 -4.70
N ILE A 440 17.21 37.00 -5.44
CA ILE A 440 15.79 36.97 -5.84
C ILE A 440 14.89 36.87 -4.59
N THR A 441 15.21 35.99 -3.65
CA THR A 441 14.46 35.84 -2.39
C THR A 441 14.49 37.14 -1.59
N THR A 442 15.65 37.79 -1.50
CA THR A 442 15.77 39.08 -0.80
C THR A 442 14.94 40.17 -1.48
N MET A 443 15.00 40.27 -2.81
CA MET A 443 14.19 41.24 -3.58
C MET A 443 12.69 41.00 -3.38
N LEU A 444 12.23 39.74 -3.40
CA LEU A 444 10.84 39.39 -3.13
C LEU A 444 10.41 39.78 -1.72
N LEU A 445 11.21 39.45 -0.71
CA LEU A 445 10.90 39.80 0.69
C LEU A 445 10.86 41.30 0.91
N VAL A 446 11.80 42.05 0.32
CA VAL A 446 11.80 43.52 0.36
C VAL A 446 10.57 44.08 -0.36
N GLY A 447 10.24 43.57 -1.55
CA GLY A 447 9.05 43.99 -2.30
C GLY A 447 7.75 43.74 -1.53
N VAL A 448 7.60 42.56 -0.93
CA VAL A 448 6.45 42.19 -0.09
C VAL A 448 6.37 43.08 1.15
N THR A 449 7.49 43.36 1.80
CA THR A 449 7.54 44.24 2.99
C THR A 449 7.18 45.68 2.64
N ILE A 450 7.67 46.21 1.51
CA ILE A 450 7.30 47.55 1.02
C ILE A 450 5.81 47.60 0.69
N MET A 451 5.28 46.58 0.02
CA MET A 451 3.86 46.49 -0.31
C MET A 451 2.98 46.51 0.95
N PHE A 452 3.29 45.67 1.96
CA PHE A 452 2.56 45.66 3.21
C PHE A 452 2.72 46.96 4.02
N GLY A 453 3.92 47.55 4.02
CA GLY A 453 4.16 48.85 4.64
C GLY A 453 3.31 49.95 3.99
N TRP A 454 3.23 50.00 2.66
CA TRP A 454 2.39 50.96 1.94
C TRP A 454 0.90 50.75 2.19
N MET A 455 0.43 49.49 2.25
CA MET A 455 -0.98 49.19 2.58
C MET A 455 -1.37 49.52 4.02
N SER A 456 -0.39 49.70 4.91
CA SER A 456 -0.61 50.03 6.33
C SER A 456 -0.64 51.53 6.62
N LEU A 457 -0.31 52.36 5.62
CA LEU A 457 -0.46 53.82 5.63
C LEU A 457 -1.82 54.19 5.02
#